data_AF-A0A535R737-F1
#
_entry.id   AF-A0A535R737-F1
#
_cell.length_a   1.000
_cell.length_b   1.000
_cell.length_c   1.000
_cell.angle_alpha   90.00
_cell.angle_beta   90.00
_cell.angle_gamma   90.00
#
_symmetry.space_group_name_H-M   'P 1'
#
loop_
_entity.id
_entity.type
_entity.pdbx_description
1 polymer ?
#
loop_
_entity_poly.entity_id
_entity_poly.type
_entity_poly.pdbx_seq_one_letter_code
_entity_poly.pdbx_strand_id
1 'polypeptide(L)'
;MRSGASFPEALRRATEGTEDRLARRPFVDALRAFDLGAPLDRALRTAAHRSEIDARSQLAFETLAIGIESRLPYERAAILVAAVADRLAFEERLDEEVRARTGGLRAQVILLALVVPAIAAYIALTVPSLAATLGQPIGRFVLIPAAAVLEVVGVIASRRATVAVRR
;
A
#
# COMPACT_ATOMS: atom_id res chain seq x y z
N MET A 1 11.76 14.82 -22.16
CA MET A 1 11.00 15.80 -22.98
C MET A 1 11.50 17.25 -22.85
N ARG A 2 12.33 17.61 -21.87
CA ARG A 2 12.93 18.97 -21.84
C ARG A 2 13.93 19.25 -22.98
N SER A 3 14.36 18.21 -23.69
CA SER A 3 15.30 18.26 -24.82
C SER A 3 14.64 18.29 -26.21
N GLY A 4 13.31 18.45 -26.31
CA GLY A 4 12.59 18.47 -27.59
C GLY A 4 12.38 17.11 -28.28
N ALA A 5 12.82 16.00 -27.67
CA ALA A 5 12.63 14.65 -28.22
C ALA A 5 11.16 14.22 -28.23
N SER A 6 10.71 13.57 -29.31
CA SER A 6 9.35 13.02 -29.44
C SER A 6 8.99 12.12 -28.24
N PHE A 7 7.70 12.04 -27.89
CA PHE A 7 7.25 11.23 -26.75
C PHE A 7 7.73 9.76 -26.79
N PRO A 8 7.66 9.03 -27.92
CA PRO A 8 8.20 7.66 -28.00
C PRO A 8 9.70 7.59 -27.72
N GLU A 9 10.46 8.58 -28.17
CA GLU A 9 11.91 8.62 -28.02
C GLU A 9 12.35 9.03 -26.62
N ALA A 10 11.59 9.94 -25.99
CA ALA A 10 11.72 10.22 -24.56
C ALA A 10 11.41 8.98 -23.72
N LEU A 11 10.40 8.19 -24.11
CA LEU A 11 10.03 6.95 -23.44
C LEU A 11 11.11 5.88 -23.59
N ARG A 12 11.68 5.69 -24.79
CA ARG A 12 12.83 4.79 -25.02
C ARG A 12 14.00 5.14 -24.10
N ARG A 13 14.42 6.41 -24.10
CA ARG A 13 15.52 6.88 -23.25
C ARG A 13 15.23 6.66 -21.75
N ALA A 14 14.00 6.87 -21.31
CA ALA A 14 13.60 6.59 -19.93
C ALA A 14 13.65 5.09 -19.60
N THR A 15 13.20 4.23 -20.51
CA THR A 15 13.26 2.78 -20.31
C THR A 15 14.69 2.22 -20.34
N GLU A 16 15.61 2.84 -21.08
CA GLU A 16 17.03 2.47 -21.11
C GLU A 16 17.75 2.85 -19.81
N GLY A 17 17.36 3.96 -19.18
CA GLY A 17 17.92 4.43 -17.92
C GLY A 17 17.31 3.80 -16.65
N THR A 18 16.31 2.91 -16.79
CA THR A 18 15.61 2.28 -15.65
C THR A 18 16.15 0.88 -15.39
N GLU A 19 16.68 0.63 -14.18
CA GLU A 19 17.20 -0.68 -13.78
C GLU A 19 16.09 -1.68 -13.38
N ASP A 20 14.95 -1.17 -12.90
CA ASP A 20 13.82 -2.01 -12.51
C ASP A 20 13.15 -2.65 -13.75
N ARG A 21 13.35 -3.96 -13.88
CA ARG A 21 12.83 -4.77 -14.97
C ARG A 21 11.31 -4.85 -14.96
N LEU A 22 10.67 -4.87 -13.80
CA LEU A 22 9.21 -4.98 -13.69
C LEU A 22 8.55 -3.67 -14.08
N ALA A 23 9.06 -2.54 -13.58
CA ALA A 23 8.58 -1.21 -13.98
C ALA A 23 8.80 -0.94 -15.48
N ARG A 24 9.91 -1.43 -16.04
CA ARG A 24 10.26 -1.22 -17.46
C ARG A 24 9.42 -2.04 -18.44
N ARG A 25 9.05 -3.27 -18.08
CA ARG A 25 8.44 -4.26 -18.99
C ARG A 25 7.18 -3.74 -19.73
N PRO A 26 6.20 -3.11 -19.06
CA PRO A 26 5.02 -2.56 -19.73
C PRO A 26 5.33 -1.52 -20.80
N PHE A 27 6.28 -0.62 -20.52
CA PHE A 27 6.68 0.44 -21.46
C PHE A 27 7.43 -0.12 -22.66
N VAL A 28 8.29 -1.13 -22.45
CA VAL A 28 9.00 -1.83 -23.54
C VAL A 28 8.01 -2.55 -24.45
N ASP A 29 7.00 -3.19 -23.87
CA ASP A 29 5.98 -3.90 -24.64
C ASP A 29 5.10 -2.93 -25.46
N ALA A 30 4.74 -1.78 -24.87
CA ALA A 30 4.04 -0.73 -25.60
C ALA A 30 4.88 -0.14 -26.74
N LEU A 31 6.18 0.11 -26.50
CA LEU A 31 7.11 0.57 -27.53
C LEU A 31 7.28 -0.46 -28.66
N ARG A 32 7.39 -1.74 -28.32
CA ARG A 32 7.46 -2.82 -29.31
C ARG A 32 6.19 -2.87 -30.17
N ALA A 33 5.01 -2.74 -29.58
CA ALA A 33 3.76 -2.70 -30.34
C ALA A 33 3.69 -1.46 -31.26
N PHE A 34 4.20 -0.32 -30.80
CA PHE A 34 4.32 0.88 -31.62
C PHE A 34 5.29 0.70 -32.79
N ASP A 35 6.43 0.05 -32.56
CA ASP A 35 7.41 -0.27 -33.61
C ASP A 35 6.84 -1.23 -34.66
N LEU A 36 5.87 -2.08 -34.27
CA LEU A 36 5.11 -2.95 -35.17
C LEU A 36 3.96 -2.23 -35.91
N GLY A 37 3.83 -0.91 -35.74
CA GLY A 37 2.86 -0.07 -36.46
C GLY A 37 1.54 0.17 -35.71
N ALA A 38 1.39 -0.30 -34.46
CA ALA A 38 0.21 0.05 -33.66
C ALA A 38 0.25 1.51 -33.20
N PRO A 39 -0.90 2.20 -33.08
CA PRO A 39 -0.93 3.53 -32.51
C PRO A 39 -0.57 3.49 -31.02
N LEU A 40 0.26 4.45 -30.57
CA LEU A 40 0.90 4.41 -29.26
C LEU A 40 -0.09 4.50 -28.08
N ASP A 41 -1.20 5.23 -28.25
CA ASP A 41 -2.31 5.28 -27.29
C ASP A 41 -2.92 3.89 -27.04
N ARG A 42 -3.19 3.11 -28.10
CA ARG A 42 -3.65 1.72 -27.97
C ARG A 42 -2.59 0.82 -27.37
N ALA A 43 -1.32 1.00 -27.75
CA ALA A 43 -0.23 0.21 -27.22
C ALA A 43 -0.08 0.40 -25.69
N LEU A 44 -0.18 1.65 -25.21
CA LEU A 44 -0.19 1.97 -23.79
C LEU A 44 -1.43 1.43 -23.06
N ARG A 45 -2.63 1.56 -23.64
CA ARG A 45 -3.86 0.97 -23.05
C ARG A 45 -3.76 -0.55 -22.94
N THR A 46 -3.25 -1.19 -23.99
CA THR A 46 -3.09 -2.65 -24.01
C THR A 46 -2.05 -3.11 -23.00
N ALA A 47 -0.96 -2.35 -22.82
CA ALA A 47 -0.01 -2.60 -21.74
C ALA A 47 -0.66 -2.41 -20.36
N ALA A 48 -1.43 -1.32 -20.17
CA ALA A 48 -2.13 -1.00 -18.93
C ALA A 48 -3.06 -2.10 -18.42
N HIS A 49 -3.72 -2.81 -19.34
CA HIS A 49 -4.73 -3.83 -19.02
C HIS A 49 -4.15 -5.24 -18.88
N ARG A 50 -2.82 -5.40 -18.87
CA ARG A 50 -2.22 -6.70 -18.56
C ARG A 50 -2.22 -6.96 -17.06
N SER A 51 -2.46 -8.21 -16.69
CA SER A 51 -2.66 -8.67 -15.30
C SER A 51 -1.49 -8.44 -14.34
N GLU A 52 -0.34 -7.96 -14.80
CA GLU A 52 0.86 -7.73 -13.99
C GLU A 52 1.02 -6.26 -13.53
N ILE A 53 0.13 -5.36 -13.92
CA ILE A 53 0.21 -3.93 -13.59
C ILE A 53 -0.74 -3.61 -12.42
N ASP A 54 -0.24 -2.88 -11.42
CA ASP A 54 -1.07 -2.38 -10.32
C ASP A 54 -2.08 -1.32 -10.80
N ALA A 55 -3.24 -1.25 -10.15
CA ALA A 55 -4.35 -0.38 -10.53
C ALA A 55 -3.94 1.10 -10.64
N ARG A 56 -2.98 1.53 -9.82
CA ARG A 56 -2.44 2.89 -9.85
C ARG A 56 -1.66 3.17 -11.14
N SER A 57 -0.73 2.27 -11.47
CA SER A 57 0.05 2.35 -12.70
C SER A 57 -0.88 2.26 -13.92
N GLN A 58 -1.92 1.42 -13.87
CA GLN A 58 -2.94 1.33 -14.92
C GLN A 58 -3.59 2.70 -15.21
N LEU A 59 -4.02 3.44 -14.18
CA LEU A 59 -4.57 4.79 -14.35
C LEU A 59 -3.57 5.78 -14.97
N ALA A 60 -2.30 5.67 -14.60
CA ALA A 60 -1.24 6.48 -15.20
C ALA A 60 -1.08 6.18 -16.71
N PHE A 61 -1.06 4.92 -17.11
CA PHE A 61 -1.00 4.53 -18.52
C PHE A 61 -2.23 4.99 -19.31
N GLU A 62 -3.43 4.86 -18.74
CA GLU A 62 -4.67 5.35 -19.37
C GLU A 62 -4.65 6.86 -19.58
N THR A 63 -4.19 7.60 -18.57
CA THR A 63 -4.07 9.07 -18.64
C THR A 63 -3.10 9.50 -19.74
N LEU A 64 -1.95 8.81 -19.84
CA LEU A 64 -0.98 9.05 -20.90
C LEU A 64 -1.55 8.72 -22.29
N ALA A 65 -2.27 7.61 -22.41
CA ALA A 65 -2.91 7.23 -23.66
C ALA A 65 -3.95 8.26 -24.13
N ILE A 66 -4.77 8.80 -23.21
CA ILE A 66 -5.73 9.87 -23.52
C ILE A 66 -5.00 11.14 -23.99
N GLY A 67 -3.87 11.49 -23.36
CA GLY A 67 -3.05 12.63 -23.77
C GLY A 67 -2.48 12.49 -25.19
N ILE A 68 -2.08 11.28 -25.56
CA ILE A 68 -1.56 10.96 -26.91
C ILE A 68 -2.69 10.95 -27.94
N GLU A 69 -3.82 10.32 -27.62
CA GLU A 69 -5.01 10.28 -28.47
C GLU A 69 -5.53 11.70 -28.77
N SER A 70 -5.49 12.58 -27.77
CA SER A 70 -5.87 13.99 -27.89
C SER A 70 -4.88 14.84 -28.71
N ARG A 71 -3.81 14.23 -29.23
CA ARG A 71 -2.73 14.89 -30.00
C ARG A 71 -2.26 16.18 -29.33
N LEU A 72 -2.03 16.12 -28.03
CA LEU A 72 -1.64 17.30 -27.27
C LEU A 72 -0.37 17.92 -27.86
N PRO A 73 -0.31 19.27 -27.95
CA PRO A 73 0.93 19.96 -28.24
C PRO A 73 2.03 19.51 -27.29
N TYR A 74 3.26 19.48 -27.79
CA TYR A 74 4.42 18.93 -27.09
C TYR A 74 4.58 19.44 -25.64
N GLU A 75 4.42 20.75 -25.43
CA GLU A 75 4.49 21.37 -24.10
C GLU A 75 3.42 20.83 -23.15
N ARG A 76 2.18 20.66 -23.63
CA ARG A 76 1.07 20.12 -22.82
C ARG A 76 1.27 18.64 -22.52
N ALA A 77 1.79 17.87 -23.47
CA ALA A 77 2.14 16.47 -23.24
C ALA A 77 3.23 16.34 -22.18
N ALA A 78 4.26 17.20 -22.20
CA ALA A 78 5.31 17.21 -21.18
C ALA A 78 4.76 17.56 -19.79
N ILE A 79 3.83 18.51 -19.69
CA ILE A 79 3.15 18.86 -18.42
C ILE A 79 2.32 17.68 -17.92
N LEU A 80 1.57 17.01 -18.80
CA LEU A 80 0.77 15.84 -18.43
C LEU A 80 1.65 14.72 -17.85
N VAL A 81 2.76 14.42 -18.52
CA VAL A 81 3.72 13.41 -18.06
C VAL A 81 4.30 13.78 -16.71
N ALA A 82 4.68 15.04 -16.50
CA ALA A 82 5.17 15.52 -15.21
C ALA A 82 4.11 15.38 -14.12
N ALA A 83 2.86 15.76 -14.39
CA ALA A 83 1.76 15.64 -13.43
C ALA A 83 1.47 14.18 -13.05
N VAL A 84 1.50 13.27 -14.02
CA VAL A 84 1.33 11.83 -13.77
C VAL A 84 2.51 11.29 -12.94
N ALA A 85 3.75 11.68 -13.26
CA ALA A 85 4.93 11.26 -12.51
C ALA A 85 4.93 11.80 -11.07
N ASP A 86 4.59 13.08 -10.87
CA ASP A 86 4.49 13.70 -9.55
C ASP A 86 3.41 13.03 -8.71
N ARG A 87 2.27 12.70 -9.33
CA ARG A 87 1.22 11.92 -8.66
C ARG A 87 1.73 10.53 -8.26
N LEU A 88 2.42 9.83 -9.14
CA LEU A 88 3.01 8.52 -8.85
C LEU A 88 4.08 8.59 -7.74
N ALA A 89 4.90 9.63 -7.69
CA ALA A 89 5.84 9.84 -6.59
C ALA A 89 5.11 10.19 -5.27
N PHE A 90 4.06 11.00 -5.34
CA PHE A 90 3.32 11.44 -4.16
C PHE A 90 2.62 10.29 -3.44
N GLU A 91 1.82 9.47 -4.13
CA GLU A 91 1.10 8.39 -3.43
C GLU A 91 2.07 7.27 -2.98
N GLU A 92 3.28 7.15 -3.55
CA GLU A 92 4.30 6.22 -3.03
C GLU A 92 4.85 6.69 -1.68
N ARG A 93 5.19 7.98 -1.58
CA ARG A 93 5.57 8.61 -0.30
C ARG A 93 4.45 8.52 0.72
N LEU A 94 3.20 8.67 0.27
CA LEU A 94 2.03 8.58 1.14
C LEU A 94 1.83 7.16 1.67
N ASP A 95 2.05 6.15 0.83
CA ASP A 95 2.03 4.74 1.25
C ASP A 95 3.13 4.43 2.25
N GLU A 96 4.35 4.93 2.02
CA GLU A 96 5.47 4.79 2.96
C GLU A 96 5.16 5.47 4.30
N GLU A 97 4.63 6.69 4.26
CA GLU A 97 4.27 7.45 5.45
C GLU A 97 3.12 6.78 6.22
N VAL A 98 2.09 6.32 5.51
CA VAL A 98 0.99 5.57 6.11
C VAL A 98 1.51 4.27 6.71
N ARG A 99 2.40 3.54 6.04
CA ARG A 99 2.98 2.30 6.55
C ARG A 99 3.82 2.56 7.81
N ALA A 100 4.63 3.61 7.81
CA ALA A 100 5.43 4.01 8.96
C ALA A 100 4.55 4.38 10.16
N ARG A 101 3.53 5.23 9.95
CA ARG A 101 2.59 5.65 11.01
C ARG A 101 1.73 4.50 11.52
N THR A 102 1.25 3.64 10.61
CA THR A 102 0.38 2.50 10.96
C THR A 102 1.16 1.38 11.66
N GLY A 103 2.43 1.18 11.31
CA GLY A 103 3.31 0.21 11.97
C GLY A 103 3.55 0.54 13.44
N GLY A 104 3.88 1.80 13.74
CA GLY A 104 4.08 2.26 15.12
C GLY A 104 2.81 2.16 15.97
N LEU A 105 1.67 2.61 15.43
CA LEU A 105 0.39 2.54 16.14
C LEU A 105 -0.09 1.10 16.36
N ARG A 106 0.08 0.20 15.38
CA ARG A 106 -0.25 -1.22 15.55
C ARG A 106 0.63 -1.87 16.62
N ALA A 107 1.93 -1.60 16.62
CA ALA A 107 2.84 -2.13 17.62
C ALA A 107 2.49 -1.63 19.03
N GLN A 108 2.12 -0.36 19.18
CA GLN A 108 1.71 0.21 20.47
C GLN A 108 0.39 -0.38 20.98
N VAL A 109 -0.61 -0.58 20.10
CA VAL A 109 -1.87 -1.22 20.47
C VAL A 109 -1.65 -2.68 20.89
N ILE A 110 -0.81 -3.42 20.16
CA ILE A 110 -0.46 -4.80 20.51
C ILE A 110 0.27 -4.85 21.84
N LEU A 111 1.25 -3.96 22.04
CA LEU A 111 2.00 -3.87 23.28
C LEU A 111 1.07 -3.60 24.47
N LEU A 112 0.22 -2.57 24.38
CA LEU A 112 -0.71 -2.22 25.46
C LEU A 112 -1.72 -3.35 25.73
N ALA A 113 -2.22 -4.00 24.68
CA ALA A 113 -3.13 -5.13 24.83
C ALA A 113 -2.46 -6.32 25.55
N LEU A 114 -1.16 -6.53 25.33
CA LEU A 114 -0.42 -7.65 25.92
C LEU A 114 0.04 -7.39 27.37
N VAL A 115 0.06 -6.13 27.84
CA VAL A 115 0.51 -5.81 29.20
C VAL A 115 -0.36 -6.48 30.27
N VAL A 116 -1.69 -6.38 30.14
CA VAL A 116 -2.64 -6.92 31.13
C VAL A 116 -2.55 -8.45 31.26
N PRO A 117 -2.63 -9.26 30.17
CA PRO A 117 -2.48 -10.70 30.27
C PRO A 117 -1.09 -11.12 30.74
N ALA A 118 -0.03 -10.39 30.34
CA ALA A 118 1.33 -10.68 30.80
C ALA A 118 1.49 -10.48 32.32
N ILE A 119 0.92 -9.40 32.87
CA ILE A 119 0.90 -9.17 34.32
C ILE A 119 0.08 -10.26 35.03
N ALA A 120 -1.10 -10.61 34.51
CA ALA A 120 -1.93 -11.66 35.10
C ALA A 120 -1.20 -13.02 35.11
N ALA A 121 -0.53 -13.39 34.02
CA ALA A 121 0.27 -14.60 33.93
C ALA A 121 1.47 -14.57 34.90
N TYR A 122 2.18 -13.43 34.98
CA TYR A 122 3.30 -13.25 35.91
C TYR A 122 2.86 -13.41 37.37
N ILE A 123 1.73 -12.79 37.75
CA ILE A 123 1.18 -12.90 39.11
C ILE A 123 0.75 -14.35 39.39
N ALA A 124 0.09 -15.03 38.45
CA ALA A 124 -0.31 -16.42 38.62
C ALA A 124 0.90 -17.35 38.82
N LEU A 125 2.02 -17.10 38.15
CA LEU A 125 3.26 -17.86 38.32
C LEU A 125 3.97 -17.59 39.64
N THR A 126 3.92 -16.35 40.13
CA THR A 126 4.65 -15.92 41.34
C THR A 126 3.85 -16.08 42.63
N VAL A 127 2.52 -16.19 42.55
CA VAL A 127 1.62 -16.28 43.71
C VAL A 127 0.85 -17.62 43.68
N PRO A 128 1.29 -18.63 44.46
CA PRO A 128 0.71 -19.98 44.44
C PRO A 128 -0.78 -20.04 44.81
N SER A 129 -1.24 -19.16 45.70
CA SER A 129 -2.65 -19.06 46.10
C SER A 129 -3.56 -18.62 44.95
N LEU A 130 -3.03 -17.82 44.02
CA LEU A 130 -3.76 -17.32 42.86
C LEU A 130 -3.86 -18.38 41.76
N ALA A 131 -2.78 -19.14 41.53
CA ALA A 131 -2.80 -20.32 40.67
C ALA A 131 -3.78 -21.38 41.17
N ALA A 132 -3.80 -21.65 42.48
CA ALA A 132 -4.76 -22.58 43.09
C ALA A 132 -6.22 -22.12 42.88
N THR A 133 -6.48 -20.83 43.00
CA THR A 133 -7.83 -20.23 42.79
C THR A 133 -8.25 -20.31 41.31
N LEU A 134 -7.32 -20.07 40.37
CA LEU A 134 -7.58 -20.23 38.94
C LEU A 134 -7.84 -21.71 38.55
N GLY A 135 -7.24 -22.65 39.29
CA GLY A 135 -7.47 -24.09 39.13
C GLY A 135 -8.82 -24.58 39.68
N GLN A 136 -9.49 -23.81 40.55
CA GLN A 136 -10.82 -24.15 41.06
C GLN A 136 -11.91 -24.00 39.98
N PRO A 137 -13.09 -24.65 40.13
CA PRO A 137 -14.16 -24.57 39.14
C PRO A 137 -14.57 -23.14 38.80
N ILE A 138 -14.61 -22.24 39.79
CA ILE A 138 -14.92 -20.82 39.57
C ILE A 138 -13.83 -20.11 38.77
N GLY A 139 -12.56 -20.44 39.02
CA GLY A 139 -11.43 -19.91 38.28
C GLY A 139 -11.46 -20.34 36.81
N ARG A 140 -11.69 -21.62 36.58
CA ARG A 140 -11.65 -22.24 35.26
C ARG A 140 -12.86 -21.91 34.39
N PHE A 141 -14.06 -21.90 34.98
CA PHE A 141 -15.31 -21.74 34.22
C PHE A 141 -15.87 -20.31 34.24
N VAL A 142 -15.39 -19.43 35.13
CA VAL A 142 -15.91 -18.06 35.24
C VAL A 142 -14.81 -17.04 35.06
N LEU A 143 -13.74 -17.08 35.87
CA LEU A 143 -12.71 -16.03 35.85
C LEU A 143 -11.90 -16.02 34.55
N ILE A 144 -11.42 -17.18 34.09
CA ILE A 144 -10.64 -17.27 32.84
C ILE A 144 -11.50 -16.87 31.63
N PRO A 145 -12.71 -17.39 31.43
CA PRO A 145 -13.56 -16.95 30.32
C PRO A 145 -13.95 -15.48 30.39
N ALA A 146 -14.29 -14.96 31.58
CA ALA A 146 -14.62 -13.54 31.75
C ALA A 146 -13.42 -12.63 31.42
N ALA A 147 -12.22 -13.01 31.85
CA ALA A 147 -10.99 -12.29 31.49
C ALA A 147 -10.75 -12.30 29.98
N ALA A 148 -10.92 -13.45 29.31
CA ALA A 148 -10.79 -13.55 27.86
C ALA A 148 -11.80 -12.66 27.12
N VAL A 149 -13.06 -12.62 27.58
CA VAL A 149 -14.09 -11.73 27.01
C VAL A 149 -13.69 -10.26 27.20
N LEU A 150 -13.25 -9.88 28.41
CA LEU A 150 -12.85 -8.51 28.70
C LEU A 150 -11.66 -8.08 27.83
N GLU A 151 -10.72 -8.99 27.60
CA GLU A 151 -9.56 -8.75 26.75
C GLU A 151 -9.95 -8.58 25.27
N VAL A 152 -10.85 -9.43 24.76
CA VAL A 152 -11.42 -9.28 23.42
C VAL A 152 -12.15 -7.94 23.28
N VAL A 153 -12.95 -7.54 24.28
CA VAL A 153 -13.62 -6.24 24.30
C VAL A 153 -12.61 -5.09 24.30
N GLY A 154 -11.54 -5.20 25.10
CA GLY A 154 -10.45 -4.23 25.13
C GLY A 154 -9.75 -4.08 23.77
N VAL A 155 -9.46 -5.18 23.09
CA VAL A 155 -8.88 -5.19 21.74
C VAL A 155 -9.82 -4.53 20.73
N ILE A 156 -11.12 -4.85 20.78
CA ILE A 156 -12.12 -4.25 19.87
C ILE A 156 -12.24 -2.74 20.15
N ALA A 157 -12.32 -2.32 21.41
CA ALA A 157 -12.42 -0.92 21.79
C ALA A 157 -11.19 -0.12 21.36
N SER A 158 -9.98 -0.67 21.54
CA SER A 158 -8.72 -0.06 21.11
C SER A 158 -8.64 0.08 19.57
N ARG A 159 -9.08 -0.95 18.85
CA ARG A 159 -9.22 -0.88 17.37
C ARG A 159 -10.25 0.18 16.93
N ARG A 160 -11.36 0.33 17.64
CA ARG A 160 -12.36 1.37 17.33
C ARG A 160 -11.84 2.77 17.62
N ALA A 161 -11.13 2.99 18.73
CA ALA A 161 -10.56 4.27 19.08
C ALA A 161 -9.53 4.74 18.04
N THR A 162 -8.66 3.83 17.60
CA THR A 162 -7.69 4.13 16.52
C THR A 162 -8.35 4.43 15.18
N VAL A 163 -9.47 3.78 14.84
CA VAL A 163 -10.24 4.09 13.62
C VAL A 163 -10.97 5.44 13.74
N ALA A 164 -11.50 5.77 14.91
CA ALA A 164 -12.23 7.02 15.15
C ALA A 164 -11.34 8.26 15.07
N VAL A 165 -10.09 8.18 15.54
CA VAL A 165 -9.10 9.28 15.44
C VAL A 165 -8.63 9.53 14.00
N ARG A 166 -8.87 8.58 13.08
CA ARG A 166 -8.49 8.68 11.67
C ARG A 166 -9.55 9.39 10.80
N ARG A 167 -10.76 9.63 11.32
CA ARG A 167 -11.83 10.40 10.65
C ARG A 167 -11.82 11.85 11.11
#